data_AF-A0A847W0Y2-F1
#
_entry.id   AF-A0A847W0Y2-F1
#
_cell.length_a   1.000
_cell.length_b   1.000
_cell.length_c   1.000
_cell.angle_alpha   90.00
_cell.angle_beta   90.00
_cell.angle_gamma   90.00
#
_symmetry.space_group_name_H-M   'P 1'
#
loop_
_entity.id
_entity.type
_entity.pdbx_description
1 polymer ?
#
loop_
_entity_poly.entity_id
_entity_poly.type
_entity_poly.pdbx_seq_one_letter_code
_entity_poly.pdbx_strand_id
1 'polypeptide(L)'
;MLQYLKKGRKNAVTRSELARLAGMSDRKMRKAIEDLRNEGYLICNLQDGRGYFIADDEQDLKAQMAINNARAMSILVQQKHIRRKLKEIKKEVPR
;
A
#
# COMPACT_ATOMS: atom_id res chain seq x y z
N MET A 1 3.15 3.77 16.35
CA MET A 1 3.34 2.93 15.14
C MET A 1 4.77 3.02 14.60
N LEU A 2 5.25 4.20 14.24
CA LEU A 2 6.60 4.39 13.66
C LEU A 2 7.73 3.75 14.49
N GLN A 3 7.63 3.80 15.82
CA GLN A 3 8.59 3.18 16.76
C GLN A 3 8.79 1.66 16.59
N TYR A 4 7.84 0.96 15.95
CA TYR A 4 7.91 -0.49 15.72
C TYR A 4 8.55 -0.83 14.36
N LEU A 5 8.81 0.16 13.51
CA LEU A 5 9.48 -0.02 12.24
C LEU A 5 10.99 0.22 12.41
N LYS A 6 11.77 -0.58 11.71
CA LYS A 6 13.24 -0.48 11.70
C LYS A 6 13.73 -0.15 10.29
N LYS A 7 14.91 0.46 10.20
CA LYS A 7 15.56 0.81 8.93
C LYS A 7 16.13 -0.42 8.24
N GLY A 8 16.01 -0.48 6.92
CA GLY A 8 16.56 -1.51 6.05
C GLY A 8 15.76 -2.80 5.98
N ARG A 9 15.73 -3.40 4.79
CA ARG A 9 14.93 -4.59 4.47
C ARG A 9 15.16 -5.79 5.38
N LYS A 10 16.39 -5.96 5.88
CA LYS A 10 16.74 -7.05 6.82
C LYS A 10 15.96 -6.99 8.14
N ASN A 11 15.44 -5.81 8.50
CA ASN A 11 14.70 -5.57 9.72
C ASN A 11 13.19 -5.49 9.49
N ALA A 12 12.70 -5.97 8.33
CA ALA A 12 11.28 -5.98 8.03
C ALA A 12 10.47 -6.75 9.08
N VAL A 13 9.33 -6.16 9.45
CA VAL A 13 8.42 -6.71 10.46
C VAL A 13 7.09 -7.02 9.80
N THR A 14 6.58 -8.23 10.00
CA THR A 14 5.30 -8.65 9.42
C THR A 14 4.15 -7.80 9.96
N ARG A 15 3.06 -7.70 9.19
CA ARG A 15 1.89 -6.92 9.59
C ARG A 15 1.25 -7.45 10.88
N SER A 16 1.20 -8.77 11.03
CA SER A 16 0.67 -9.43 12.23
C SER A 16 1.49 -9.10 13.46
N GLU A 17 2.81 -9.09 13.33
CA GLU A 17 3.71 -8.72 14.42
C GLU A 17 3.57 -7.23 14.78
N LEU A 18 3.50 -6.34 13.78
CA LEU A 18 3.24 -4.91 14.03
C LEU A 18 1.90 -4.68 14.74
N ALA A 19 0.84 -5.37 14.32
CA ALA A 19 -0.47 -5.31 14.97
C ALA A 19 -0.40 -5.78 16.43
N ARG A 20 0.31 -6.89 16.68
CA ARG A 20 0.53 -7.45 18.02
C ARG A 20 1.30 -6.48 18.92
N LEU A 21 2.43 -5.94 18.43
CA LEU A 21 3.27 -5.00 19.17
C LEU A 21 2.55 -3.68 19.49
N ALA A 22 1.70 -3.22 18.57
CA ALA A 22 0.93 -1.98 18.74
C ALA A 22 -0.38 -2.17 19.52
N GLY A 23 -0.77 -3.40 19.85
CA GLY A 23 -2.08 -3.69 20.47
C GLY A 23 -3.26 -3.27 19.58
N MET A 24 -3.08 -3.30 18.26
CA MET A 24 -4.04 -2.81 17.27
C MET A 24 -4.65 -3.94 16.45
N SER A 25 -5.89 -3.75 15.99
CA SER A 25 -6.45 -4.64 14.98
C SER A 25 -5.73 -4.49 13.64
N ASP A 26 -5.75 -5.54 12.83
CA ASP A 26 -5.13 -5.56 11.49
C ASP A 26 -5.65 -4.43 10.58
N ARG A 27 -6.90 -4.00 10.77
CA ARG A 27 -7.49 -2.86 10.06
C ARG A 27 -6.90 -1.52 10.51
N LYS A 28 -6.79 -1.29 11.83
CA LYS A 28 -6.17 -0.08 12.40
C LYS A 28 -4.69 0.00 12.02
N MET A 29 -4.02 -1.15 12.01
CA MET A 29 -2.61 -1.29 11.60
C MET A 29 -2.40 -0.84 10.15
N ARG A 30 -3.21 -1.34 9.19
CA ARG A 30 -3.11 -0.90 7.78
C ARG A 30 -3.29 0.61 7.64
N LYS A 31 -4.30 1.17 8.30
CA LYS A 31 -4.56 2.61 8.26
C LYS A 31 -3.39 3.42 8.82
N ALA A 32 -2.82 3.01 9.96
CA ALA A 32 -1.68 3.70 10.55
C ALA A 32 -0.43 3.69 9.66
N ILE A 33 -0.15 2.60 8.92
CA ILE A 33 0.94 2.58 7.94
C ILE A 33 0.66 3.52 6.77
N GLU A 34 -0.58 3.53 6.27
CA GLU A 34 -0.99 4.40 5.18
C GLU A 34 -0.89 5.88 5.56
N ASP A 35 -1.40 6.24 6.74
CA ASP A 35 -1.33 7.60 7.27
C ASP A 35 0.14 8.06 7.38
N LEU A 36 1.05 7.24 7.94
CA LEU A 36 2.48 7.54 7.97
C LEU A 36 3.11 7.67 6.56
N ARG A 37 2.73 6.84 5.60
CA ARG A 37 3.22 6.99 4.22
C ARG A 37 2.77 8.31 3.62
N ASN A 38 1.54 8.73 3.88
CA ASN A 38 1.00 10.00 3.42
C ASN A 38 1.68 11.20 4.09
N GLU A 39 2.18 11.04 5.32
CA GLU A 39 3.02 12.02 6.02
C GLU A 39 4.47 12.07 5.50
N GLY A 40 4.85 11.20 4.55
CA GLY A 40 6.17 11.20 3.91
C GLY A 40 7.17 10.20 4.48
N TYR A 41 6.76 9.34 5.42
CA TYR A 41 7.64 8.27 5.89
C TYR A 41 7.85 7.21 4.79
N LEU A 42 9.13 6.93 4.47
CA LEU A 42 9.56 6.00 3.41
C LEU A 42 9.41 4.53 3.84
N ILE A 43 8.19 4.12 4.17
CA ILE A 43 7.86 2.77 4.64
C ILE A 43 7.65 1.85 3.45
N CYS A 44 8.51 0.84 3.29
CA CYS A 44 8.44 -0.13 2.20
C CYS A 44 7.78 -1.45 2.65
N ASN A 45 7.14 -2.12 1.71
CA ASN A 45 6.72 -3.52 1.75
C ASN A 45 6.82 -4.06 0.31
N LEU A 46 7.85 -4.86 0.08
CA LEU A 46 8.23 -5.34 -1.25
C LEU A 46 7.45 -6.59 -1.70
N GLN A 47 6.36 -6.94 -1.01
CA GLN A 47 5.51 -8.10 -1.31
C GLN A 47 6.23 -9.46 -1.31
N ASP A 48 7.39 -9.54 -0.67
CA ASP A 48 8.21 -10.75 -0.54
C ASP A 48 7.88 -11.57 0.73
N GLY A 49 6.81 -11.20 1.43
CA GLY A 49 6.39 -11.83 2.69
C GLY A 49 7.15 -11.36 3.93
N ARG A 50 8.24 -10.59 3.80
CA ARG A 50 9.07 -10.16 4.96
C ARG A 50 8.41 -9.07 5.80
N GLY A 51 7.53 -8.27 5.19
CA GLY A 51 6.72 -7.28 5.90
C GLY A 51 7.14 -5.83 5.61
N TYR A 52 7.07 -4.99 6.64
CA TYR A 52 7.25 -3.54 6.53
C TYR A 52 8.54 -3.08 7.21
N PHE A 53 9.22 -2.12 6.60
CA PHE A 53 10.45 -1.49 7.11
C PHE A 53 10.56 -0.06 6.60
N ILE A 54 11.49 0.73 7.14
CA ILE A 54 11.84 2.06 6.62
C ILE A 54 13.02 1.87 5.64
N ALA A 55 12.89 2.32 4.41
CA ALA A 55 13.97 2.22 3.43
C ALA A 55 15.21 3.01 3.91
N ASP A 56 16.39 2.42 3.72
CA ASP A 56 17.69 3.03 3.99
C ASP A 56 18.57 3.15 2.73
N ASP A 57 18.13 2.58 1.61
CA ASP A 57 18.81 2.66 0.33
C ASP A 57 17.88 3.02 -0.84
N GLU A 58 18.49 3.42 -1.96
CA GLU A 58 17.80 3.79 -3.18
C GLU A 58 17.11 2.60 -3.86
N GLN A 59 17.63 1.38 -3.68
CA GLN A 59 17.13 0.18 -4.33
C GLN A 59 15.74 -0.18 -3.81
N ASP A 60 15.56 -0.16 -2.49
CA ASP A 60 14.28 -0.40 -1.81
C ASP A 60 13.24 0.68 -2.19
N LEU A 61 13.67 1.93 -2.33
CA LEU A 61 12.80 3.02 -2.79
C LEU A 61 12.33 2.81 -4.23
N LYS A 62 13.26 2.54 -5.16
CA LYS A 62 12.93 2.24 -6.57
C LYS A 62 12.00 1.04 -6.69
N ALA A 63 12.27 -0.03 -5.93
CA ALA A 63 11.42 -1.21 -5.91
C ALA A 63 10.01 -0.89 -5.41
N GLN A 64 9.89 -0.13 -4.31
CA GLN A 64 8.59 0.29 -3.78
C GLN A 64 7.82 1.18 -4.76
N MET A 65 8.51 2.11 -5.44
CA MET A 65 7.92 2.95 -6.47
C MET A 65 7.39 2.13 -7.65
N ALA A 66 8.18 1.15 -8.14
CA ALA A 66 7.76 0.27 -9.23
C ALA A 66 6.51 -0.54 -8.86
N ILE A 67 6.47 -1.10 -7.64
CA ILE A 67 5.29 -1.82 -7.11
C ILE A 67 4.07 -0.91 -7.05
N ASN A 68 4.22 0.31 -6.54
CA ASN A 68 3.12 1.27 -6.44
C ASN A 68 2.59 1.67 -7.82
N ASN A 69 3.49 1.94 -8.77
CA ASN A 69 3.13 2.28 -10.14
C ASN A 69 2.40 1.14 -10.84
N ALA A 70 2.88 -0.10 -10.70
CA ALA A 70 2.22 -1.28 -11.26
C ALA A 70 0.80 -1.45 -10.72
N ARG A 71 0.61 -1.29 -9.40
CA ARG A 71 -0.74 -1.32 -8.79
C ARG A 71 -1.63 -0.19 -9.29
N ALA A 72 -1.11 1.04 -9.35
CA ALA A 72 -1.86 2.19 -9.85
C ALA A 72 -2.34 1.95 -11.30
N MET A 73 -1.45 1.48 -12.17
CA MET A 73 -1.81 1.15 -13.55
C MET A 73 -2.86 0.05 -13.65
N SER A 74 -2.75 -1.01 -12.84
CA SER A 74 -3.76 -2.06 -12.78
C SER A 74 -5.15 -1.51 -12.39
N ILE A 75 -5.20 -0.63 -11.39
CA ILE A 75 -6.45 0.04 -10.96
C ILE A 75 -7.01 0.91 -12.10
N LEU A 76 -6.16 1.67 -12.81
CA LEU A 76 -6.61 2.52 -13.92
C LEU A 76 -7.18 1.70 -15.09
N VAL A 77 -6.58 0.55 -15.40
CA VAL A 77 -7.11 -0.38 -16.41
C VAL A 77 -8.49 -0.90 -16.00
N GLN A 78 -8.66 -1.32 -14.74
CA GLN A 78 -9.96 -1.77 -14.24
C GLN A 78 -11.03 -0.66 -14.31
N GLN A 79 -10.65 0.57 -13.95
CA GLN A 79 -11.54 1.74 -14.02
C GLN A 79 -12.04 2.04 -15.44
N LYS A 80 -11.27 1.73 -16.49
CA LYS A 80 -11.72 1.84 -17.88
C LYS A 80 -12.97 0.99 -18.13
N HIS A 81 -12.96 -0.26 -17.66
CA HIS A 81 -14.08 -1.18 -17.85
C HIS A 81 -15.33 -0.72 -17.08
N ILE A 82 -15.14 -0.25 -15.84
CA ILE A 82 -16.22 0.31 -15.01
C ILE A 82 -16.85 1.52 -15.71
N ARG A 83 -16.05 2.46 -16.20
CA ARG A 83 -16.54 3.65 -16.93
C ARG A 83 -17.32 3.29 -18.18
N ARG A 84 -16.89 2.27 -18.94
CA ARG A 84 -17.61 1.78 -20.12
C ARG A 84 -19.00 1.28 -19.72
N LYS A 85 -19.09 0.42 -18.69
CA LYS A 85 -20.37 -0.12 -18.24
C LYS A 85 -21.31 0.97 -17.70
N LEU A 86 -20.78 1.94 -16.95
CA LEU A 86 -21.56 3.09 -16.48
C LEU A 86 -22.15 3.92 -17.64
N LYS A 87 -21.42 4.07 -18.76
CA LYS A 87 -21.92 4.79 -19.95
C LYS A 87 -23.04 4.02 -20.64
N GLU A 88 -22.94 2.70 -20.74
CA GLU A 88 -24.00 1.85 -21.31
C GLU A 88 -25.30 1.97 -20.50
N ILE A 89 -25.22 1.79 -19.18
CA ILE A 89 -26.37 1.91 -18.27
C ILE A 89 -27.06 3.28 -18.42
N LYS A 90 -26.28 4.37 -18.46
CA LYS A 90 -26.83 5.72 -18.63
C LYS A 90 -27.49 5.99 -19.98
N LYS A 91 -27.21 5.18 -21.01
CA LYS A 91 -27.89 5.28 -22.32
C LYS A 91 -29.20 4.49 -22.34
N GLU A 92 -29.29 3.42 -21.56
CA GLU A 92 -30.46 2.52 -21.50
C GLU A 92 -31.59 3.07 -20.63
N VAL A 93 -31.29 4.00 -19.72
CA VAL A 93 -32.31 4.72 -18.93
C VAL A 93 -32.75 5.96 -19.73
N PRO A 94 -33.98 6.00 -20.29
CA PRO A 94 -34.49 7.20 -20.95
C PRO A 94 -34.57 8.34 -19.93
N ARG A 95 -34.16 9.53 -20.36
CA ARG A 95 -34.13 10.74 -19.54
C ARG A 95 -35.54 11.27 -19.28
#